data_AF-A0A7V1R0H3-F1
#
_entry.id   AF-A0A7V1R0H3-F1
#
_cell.length_a   1.000
_cell.length_b   1.000
_cell.length_c   1.000
_cell.angle_alpha   90.00
_cell.angle_beta   90.00
_cell.angle_gamma   90.00
#
_symmetry.space_group_name_H-M   'P 1'
#
loop_
_entity.id
_entity.type
_entity.pdbx_description
1 polymer ?
#
loop_
_entity_poly.entity_id
_entity_poly.type
_entity_poly.pdbx_seq_one_letter_code
_entity_poly.pdbx_strand_id
1 'polypeptide(L)'
;MASGFIWLMGGLLAQVWEARTAGPALVTWPQLGSRRPVVALAVAWRHAPAHRITGDFVVFAARHDVEGDPVGRQLRTWLDSLGGRFFAWSGPEGAAVGLVVPRPLVEPALAWLYTALAHLPLGEGPDWQRYYRRYQRQWEGFSLKRDLLWRLEGEPPLWAFTPQDVSQYVGRYLQPESLVVVVMGSLPLRQKRALQQKRFHPPVASARASERREEEVFLVDSCQENLWAYPAYVALWLRTPRDWGERIAFVAAFLERWHRQAPPLAWEGTFYGPDRYRLFARVEGRGYAFLRTLRALQPRDSAEIASWQAAYSLFRARLYTYPERYPDVWIAGALRGDSLALPDTVPGSLLQRGWPFQAQGLWLYNELVLADTLLEPRWFADSDTLSQPVSPPDELVVGEPPLAAWASALRLYWRVGCPPCELIGYVRKAPRRTAKLTYLHRLRRQLIQQYGVPPEALRVYVQPTSPDFPDKAVRLRCYTR
;
A
#
# COMPACT_ATOMS: atom_id res chain seq x y z
N MET A 1 33.82 38.99 7.34
CA MET A 1 34.55 38.53 6.13
C MET A 1 35.45 37.36 6.52
N ALA A 2 35.77 36.52 5.54
CA ALA A 2 36.65 35.33 5.59
C ALA A 2 35.91 33.99 5.67
N SER A 3 35.63 33.53 4.46
CA SER A 3 35.41 32.18 3.96
C SER A 3 36.27 31.10 4.64
N GLY A 4 35.66 29.93 4.88
CA GLY A 4 36.35 28.69 5.24
C GLY A 4 35.82 27.54 4.39
N PHE A 5 36.02 27.62 3.07
CA PHE A 5 35.93 26.47 2.17
C PHE A 5 37.14 25.57 2.45
N ILE A 6 36.92 24.41 3.07
CA ILE A 6 37.89 23.31 3.03
C ILE A 6 37.26 22.20 2.20
N TRP A 7 37.71 22.15 0.95
CA TRP A 7 37.59 21.00 0.07
C TRP A 7 38.43 19.86 0.65
N LEU A 8 37.80 18.75 0.99
CA LEU A 8 38.45 17.44 1.02
C LEU A 8 37.55 16.45 0.28
N MET A 9 38.11 15.91 -0.79
CA MET A 9 37.54 14.96 -1.74
C MET A 9 37.16 13.64 -1.06
N GLY A 10 35.87 13.51 -0.74
CA GLY A 10 35.14 12.27 -0.54
C GLY A 10 33.69 12.61 -0.87
N GLY A 11 33.12 11.99 -1.90
CA GLY A 11 31.82 12.35 -2.47
C GLY A 11 30.66 12.20 -1.48
N LEU A 12 30.48 13.19 -0.60
CA LEU A 12 29.37 13.28 0.33
C LEU A 12 28.10 13.60 -0.44
N LEU A 13 27.27 12.57 -0.63
CA LEU A 13 25.87 12.63 -1.07
C LEU A 13 25.00 13.34 0.00
N ALA A 14 25.30 14.58 0.33
CA ALA A 14 24.64 15.31 1.41
C ALA A 14 23.31 15.92 0.96
N GLN A 15 22.27 15.71 1.76
CA GLN A 15 21.08 16.55 1.71
C GLN A 15 21.45 17.98 2.08
N VAL A 16 20.97 18.96 1.32
CA VAL A 16 21.16 20.37 1.65
C VAL A 16 19.85 20.87 2.23
N TRP A 17 19.89 21.19 3.51
CA TRP A 17 18.77 21.77 4.26
C TRP A 17 18.91 23.28 4.28
N GLU A 18 17.94 23.99 3.70
CA GLU A 18 17.93 25.45 3.63
C GLU A 18 16.66 25.95 4.34
N ALA A 19 16.82 26.38 5.60
CA ALA A 19 15.73 26.89 6.42
C ALA A 19 15.36 28.33 6.04
N ARG A 20 14.07 28.65 6.10
CA ARG A 20 13.57 30.02 5.95
C ARG A 20 13.14 30.55 7.32
N THR A 21 13.44 31.81 7.61
CA THR A 21 13.04 32.47 8.87
C THR A 21 11.53 32.68 8.98
N ALA A 22 10.81 32.59 7.86
CA ALA A 22 9.35 32.60 7.79
C ALA A 22 8.90 31.78 6.56
N GLY A 23 8.48 30.53 6.76
CA GLY A 23 7.94 29.64 5.73
C GLY A 23 8.64 28.27 5.61
N PRO A 24 8.30 27.49 4.58
CA PRO A 24 8.72 26.09 4.46
C PRO A 24 10.23 25.93 4.36
N ALA A 25 10.75 24.89 5.00
CA ALA A 25 12.14 24.46 4.81
C ALA A 25 12.30 23.82 3.42
N LEU A 26 13.38 24.17 2.71
CA LEU A 26 13.71 23.55 1.43
C LEU A 26 14.79 22.49 1.66
N VAL A 27 14.53 21.27 1.21
CA VAL A 27 15.51 20.19 1.21
C VAL A 27 15.78 19.75 -0.21
N THR A 28 17.05 19.86 -0.61
CA THR A 28 17.47 19.47 -1.96
C THR A 28 18.53 18.38 -1.89
N TRP A 29 18.47 17.47 -2.86
CA TRP A 29 19.51 16.46 -3.04
C TRP A 29 20.29 16.71 -4.33
N PRO A 30 21.41 17.44 -4.25
CA PRO A 30 22.12 17.95 -5.43
C PRO A 30 22.80 16.86 -6.26
N GLN A 31 23.18 15.74 -5.63
CA GLN A 31 23.93 14.65 -6.27
C GLN A 31 23.09 13.41 -6.62
N LEU A 32 21.77 13.43 -6.34
CA LEU A 32 20.83 12.46 -6.93
C LEU A 32 20.66 12.83 -8.41
N GLY A 33 21.71 12.55 -9.19
CA GLY A 33 21.80 12.75 -10.63
C GLY A 33 20.88 11.76 -11.34
N SER A 34 19.57 11.98 -11.22
CA SER A 34 18.64 11.47 -12.21
C SER A 34 19.18 11.94 -13.57
N ARG A 35 19.67 11.00 -14.38
CA ARG A 35 20.02 11.25 -15.78
C ARG A 35 18.80 11.71 -16.58
N ARG A 36 17.60 11.61 -16.00
CA ARG A 36 16.34 12.02 -16.61
C ARG A 36 16.15 13.53 -16.41
N PRO A 37 15.59 14.24 -17.39
CA PRO A 37 15.30 15.67 -17.30
C PRO A 37 14.08 15.98 -16.40
N VAL A 38 13.76 15.10 -15.44
CA VAL A 38 12.62 15.21 -14.53
C VAL A 38 13.09 15.28 -13.08
N VAL A 39 12.30 15.95 -12.25
CA VAL A 39 12.51 16.13 -10.82
C VAL A 39 11.27 15.64 -10.09
N ALA A 40 11.46 14.94 -8.97
CA ALA A 40 10.37 14.67 -8.04
C ALA A 40 10.38 15.75 -6.96
N LEU A 41 9.26 16.46 -6.85
CA LEU A 41 9.01 17.52 -5.89
C LEU A 41 7.88 17.07 -4.96
N ALA A 42 8.04 17.25 -3.66
CA ALA A 42 6.97 17.03 -2.69
C ALA A 42 6.86 18.19 -1.70
N VAL A 43 5.64 18.43 -1.24
CA VAL A 43 5.37 19.20 -0.02
C VAL A 43 5.00 18.19 1.04
N ALA A 44 5.79 18.16 2.12
CA ALA A 44 5.67 17.22 3.22
C ALA A 44 5.47 17.97 4.54
N TRP A 45 4.82 17.34 5.50
CA TRP A 45 4.62 17.91 6.83
C TRP A 45 4.67 16.82 7.90
N ARG A 46 5.17 17.18 9.08
CA ARG A 46 5.32 16.27 10.22
C ARG A 46 4.01 16.20 10.98
N HIS A 47 3.63 15.02 11.45
CA HIS A 47 2.54 14.86 12.43
C HIS A 47 2.86 13.71 13.40
N ALA A 48 2.11 13.63 14.50
CA ALA A 48 2.25 12.51 15.42
C ALA A 48 1.65 11.22 14.83
N PRO A 49 2.15 10.01 15.21
CA PRO A 49 1.64 8.74 14.69
C PRO A 49 0.13 8.53 14.85
N ALA A 50 -0.45 9.07 15.92
CA ALA A 50 -1.90 9.00 16.19
C ALA A 50 -2.75 9.69 15.11
N HIS A 51 -2.20 10.67 14.38
CA HIS A 51 -2.91 11.39 13.32
C HIS A 51 -2.70 10.81 11.93
N ARG A 52 -2.08 9.63 11.80
CA ARG A 52 -1.80 8.99 10.51
C ARG A 52 -3.05 8.86 9.63
N ILE A 53 -4.18 8.46 10.20
CA ILE A 53 -5.41 8.25 9.44
C ILE A 53 -5.99 9.58 8.93
N THR A 54 -6.01 10.61 9.78
CA THR A 54 -6.39 11.97 9.37
C THR A 54 -5.44 12.52 8.31
N GLY A 55 -4.13 12.27 8.46
CA GLY A 55 -3.12 12.65 7.47
C GLY A 55 -3.29 11.94 6.14
N ASP A 56 -3.60 10.64 6.14
CA ASP A 56 -3.90 9.87 4.93
C ASP A 56 -5.14 10.42 4.22
N PHE A 57 -6.18 10.79 4.97
CA PHE A 57 -7.35 11.47 4.41
C PHE A 57 -7.00 12.83 3.79
N VAL A 58 -6.19 13.65 4.47
CA VAL A 58 -5.75 14.95 3.92
C VAL A 58 -4.96 14.76 2.62
N VAL A 59 -4.06 13.77 2.58
CA VAL A 59 -3.32 13.40 1.37
C VAL A 59 -4.26 12.95 0.27
N PHE A 60 -5.25 12.11 0.58
CA PHE A 60 -6.29 11.66 -0.35
C PHE A 60 -7.06 12.85 -0.93
N ALA A 61 -7.52 13.76 -0.07
CA ALA A 61 -8.28 14.93 -0.48
C ALA A 61 -7.45 15.88 -1.36
N ALA A 62 -6.17 16.07 -1.06
CA ALA A 62 -5.24 16.88 -1.86
C ALA A 62 -4.97 16.32 -3.26
N ARG A 63 -5.34 15.06 -3.56
CA ARG A 63 -5.25 14.51 -4.92
C ARG A 63 -6.31 15.09 -5.86
N HIS A 64 -7.37 15.68 -5.29
CA HIS A 64 -8.52 16.20 -6.02
C HIS A 64 -9.06 15.23 -7.08
N ASP A 65 -9.12 13.95 -6.73
CA ASP A 65 -9.48 12.89 -7.67
C ASP A 65 -11.01 12.72 -7.81
N VAL A 66 -11.78 13.50 -7.06
CA VAL A 66 -13.23 13.56 -7.07
C VAL A 66 -13.75 14.13 -8.40
N GLU A 67 -14.70 13.41 -8.99
CA GLU A 67 -15.32 13.84 -10.25
C GLU A 67 -16.00 15.21 -10.08
N GLY A 68 -15.75 16.08 -11.06
CA GLY A 68 -16.26 17.44 -11.08
C GLY A 68 -15.38 18.46 -10.34
N ASP A 69 -14.38 18.06 -9.56
CA ASP A 69 -13.47 18.99 -8.88
C ASP A 69 -12.73 19.87 -9.91
N PRO A 70 -12.88 21.21 -9.87
CA PRO A 70 -12.22 22.10 -10.82
C PRO A 70 -10.69 22.15 -10.64
N VAL A 71 -10.19 22.11 -9.40
CA VAL A 71 -8.75 22.15 -9.10
C VAL A 71 -8.11 20.86 -9.58
N GLY A 72 -8.72 19.72 -9.25
CA GLY A 72 -8.25 18.40 -9.68
C GLY A 72 -8.23 18.22 -11.19
N ARG A 73 -9.27 18.67 -11.89
CA ARG A 73 -9.31 18.64 -13.36
C ARG A 73 -8.20 19.47 -13.98
N GLN A 74 -7.98 20.70 -13.51
CA GLN A 74 -6.93 21.56 -14.05
C GLN A 74 -5.53 21.00 -13.76
N LEU A 75 -5.28 20.52 -12.53
CA LEU A 75 -4.03 19.88 -12.17
C LEU A 75 -3.75 18.66 -13.04
N ARG A 76 -4.75 17.80 -13.26
CA ARG A 76 -4.62 16.60 -14.07
C ARG A 76 -4.34 16.93 -15.54
N THR A 77 -5.13 17.82 -16.15
CA THR A 77 -4.88 18.28 -17.53
C THR A 77 -3.47 18.86 -17.68
N TRP A 78 -3.03 19.66 -16.71
CA TRP A 78 -1.69 20.22 -16.71
C TRP A 78 -0.61 19.13 -16.59
N LEU A 79 -0.75 18.18 -15.67
CA LEU A 79 0.20 17.06 -15.53
C LEU A 79 0.25 16.17 -16.76
N ASP A 80 -0.91 15.81 -17.32
CA ASP A 80 -1.03 14.94 -18.49
C ASP A 80 -0.34 15.56 -19.71
N SER A 81 -0.47 16.89 -19.88
CA SER A 81 0.21 17.63 -20.96
C SER A 81 1.74 17.57 -20.89
N LEU A 82 2.30 17.21 -19.72
CA LEU A 82 3.73 17.14 -19.45
C LEU A 82 4.27 15.70 -19.38
N GLY A 83 3.40 14.69 -19.50
CA GLY A 83 3.73 13.32 -19.10
C GLY A 83 4.12 13.23 -17.62
N GLY A 84 3.63 14.16 -16.80
CA GLY A 84 3.90 14.25 -15.37
C GLY A 84 3.10 13.22 -14.57
N ARG A 85 3.44 13.08 -13.28
CA ARG A 85 2.75 12.15 -12.38
C ARG A 85 2.54 12.76 -11.01
N PHE A 86 1.36 12.57 -10.45
CA PHE A 86 1.09 12.83 -9.04
C PHE A 86 1.47 11.61 -8.21
N PHE A 87 2.13 11.81 -7.07
CA PHE A 87 2.36 10.79 -6.06
C PHE A 87 2.03 11.33 -4.67
N ALA A 88 1.73 10.41 -3.76
CA ALA A 88 1.32 10.71 -2.41
C ALA A 88 1.97 9.71 -1.45
N TRP A 89 2.20 10.13 -0.22
CA TRP A 89 2.72 9.29 0.83
C TRP A 89 2.17 9.71 2.19
N SER A 90 1.85 8.74 3.04
CA SER A 90 1.41 8.96 4.41
C SER A 90 2.07 7.92 5.32
N GLY A 91 2.43 8.35 6.54
CA GLY A 91 3.10 7.50 7.51
C GLY A 91 3.08 8.04 8.93
N PRO A 92 3.64 7.32 9.91
CA PRO A 92 3.68 7.77 11.31
C PRO A 92 4.40 9.10 11.52
N GLU A 93 5.44 9.38 10.72
CA GLU A 93 6.24 10.60 10.83
C GLU A 93 5.59 11.82 10.16
N GLY A 94 4.61 11.60 9.29
CA GLY A 94 4.04 12.67 8.51
C GLY A 94 3.34 12.22 7.23
N ALA A 95 3.08 13.20 6.38
CA ALA A 95 2.41 12.99 5.11
C ALA A 95 3.00 13.93 4.06
N ALA A 96 2.79 13.58 2.78
CA ALA A 96 3.27 14.36 1.66
C ALA A 96 2.43 14.14 0.40
N VAL A 97 2.39 15.20 -0.41
CA VAL A 97 1.91 15.16 -1.79
C VAL A 97 3.00 15.68 -2.70
N GLY A 98 3.14 15.07 -3.87
CA GLY A 98 4.23 15.39 -4.77
C GLY A 98 3.92 15.17 -6.23
N LEU A 99 4.72 15.80 -7.06
CA LEU A 99 4.64 15.78 -8.52
C LEU A 99 5.99 15.39 -9.11
N VAL A 100 5.97 14.58 -10.15
CA VAL A 100 7.10 14.35 -11.03
C VAL A 100 6.89 15.17 -12.28
N VAL A 101 7.79 16.12 -12.53
CA VAL A 101 7.70 17.08 -13.62
C VAL A 101 9.06 17.29 -14.30
N PRO A 102 9.10 17.77 -15.55
CA PRO A 102 10.32 18.29 -16.15
C PRO A 102 11.00 19.34 -15.25
N ARG A 103 12.33 19.32 -15.17
CA ARG A 103 13.13 20.23 -14.31
C ARG A 103 12.76 21.72 -14.45
N PRO A 104 12.44 22.27 -15.63
CA PRO A 104 12.03 23.67 -15.75
C PRO A 104 10.71 24.01 -15.04
N LEU A 105 9.89 23.00 -14.71
CA LEU A 105 8.53 23.17 -14.21
C LEU A 105 8.39 22.93 -12.70
N VAL A 106 9.49 22.86 -11.96
CA VAL A 106 9.49 22.65 -10.50
C VAL A 106 8.79 23.80 -9.76
N GLU A 107 8.95 25.04 -10.20
CA GLU A 107 8.25 26.18 -9.60
C GLU A 107 6.72 26.17 -9.84
N PRO A 108 6.23 25.99 -11.09
CA PRO A 108 4.81 25.72 -11.35
C PRO A 108 4.26 24.52 -10.57
N ALA A 109 5.04 23.44 -10.45
CA ALA A 109 4.63 22.26 -9.68
C ALA A 109 4.45 22.58 -8.19
N LEU A 110 5.33 23.39 -7.60
CA LEU A 110 5.19 23.82 -6.21
C LEU A 110 3.92 24.65 -6.00
N ALA A 111 3.62 25.55 -6.95
CA ALA A 111 2.39 26.33 -6.92
C ALA A 111 1.16 25.42 -6.98
N TRP A 112 1.15 24.41 -7.85
CA TRP A 112 0.08 23.42 -7.91
C TRP A 112 -0.10 22.63 -6.61
N LEU A 113 0.99 22.19 -5.98
CA LEU A 113 0.94 21.50 -4.69
C LEU A 113 0.37 22.39 -3.59
N TYR A 114 0.77 23.66 -3.53
CA TYR A 114 0.20 24.63 -2.59
C TYR A 114 -1.27 24.93 -2.87
N THR A 115 -1.67 25.06 -4.15
CA THR A 115 -3.07 25.23 -4.52
C THR A 115 -3.91 24.04 -4.10
N ALA A 116 -3.43 22.81 -4.34
CA ALA A 116 -4.14 21.60 -3.94
C ALA A 116 -4.35 21.53 -2.42
N LEU A 117 -3.30 21.82 -1.64
CA LEU A 117 -3.41 21.87 -0.19
C LEU A 117 -4.32 23.01 0.29
N ALA A 118 -4.29 24.17 -0.37
CA ALA A 118 -5.12 25.32 0.03
C ALA A 118 -6.62 25.13 -0.24
N HIS A 119 -7.00 24.23 -1.15
CA HIS A 119 -8.39 23.98 -1.55
C HIS A 119 -8.94 22.66 -0.99
N LEU A 120 -8.40 22.19 0.13
CA LEU A 120 -8.91 21.01 0.80
C LEU A 120 -10.40 21.20 1.20
N PRO A 121 -11.20 20.12 1.15
CA PRO A 121 -12.59 20.13 1.60
C PRO A 121 -12.62 20.18 3.14
N LEU A 122 -12.37 21.35 3.70
CA LEU A 122 -12.39 21.58 5.14
C LEU A 122 -13.79 22.00 5.59
N GLY A 123 -14.26 21.39 6.68
CA GLY A 123 -15.53 21.75 7.33
C GLY A 123 -16.72 20.87 6.94
N GLU A 124 -17.88 21.17 7.54
CA GLU A 124 -19.14 20.48 7.27
C GLU A 124 -19.74 20.93 5.94
N GLY A 125 -20.12 19.99 5.07
CA GLY A 125 -20.77 20.32 3.79
C GLY A 125 -20.74 19.20 2.74
N PRO A 126 -21.34 19.43 1.55
CA PRO A 126 -21.44 18.43 0.49
C PRO A 126 -20.10 17.93 -0.03
N ASP A 127 -19.10 18.82 -0.13
CA ASP A 127 -17.75 18.46 -0.58
C ASP A 127 -17.06 17.55 0.44
N TRP A 128 -17.10 17.89 1.73
CA TRP A 128 -16.63 17.01 2.80
C TRP A 128 -17.28 15.63 2.72
N GLN A 129 -18.61 15.57 2.66
CA GLN A 129 -19.32 14.30 2.63
C GLN A 129 -18.93 13.46 1.40
N ARG A 130 -18.73 14.11 0.24
CA ARG A 130 -18.29 13.44 -0.98
C ARG A 130 -16.89 12.86 -0.85
N TYR A 131 -15.92 13.65 -0.35
CA TYR A 131 -14.55 13.20 -0.12
C TYR A 131 -14.50 12.11 0.95
N TYR A 132 -15.20 12.29 2.06
CA TYR A 132 -15.26 11.32 3.15
C TYR A 132 -15.90 10.01 2.71
N ARG A 133 -17.05 10.04 2.03
CA ARG A 133 -17.67 8.81 1.47
C ARG A 133 -16.77 8.13 0.46
N ARG A 134 -16.09 8.88 -0.43
CA ARG A 134 -15.17 8.28 -1.40
C ARG A 134 -13.95 7.66 -0.73
N TYR A 135 -13.39 8.33 0.28
CA TYR A 135 -12.31 7.80 1.10
C TYR A 135 -12.76 6.53 1.82
N GLN A 136 -13.93 6.55 2.47
CA GLN A 136 -14.54 5.37 3.08
C GLN A 136 -14.72 4.24 2.07
N ARG A 137 -15.26 4.52 0.87
CA ARG A 137 -15.39 3.52 -0.21
C ARG A 137 -14.05 3.00 -0.71
N GLN A 138 -13.00 3.82 -0.77
CA GLN A 138 -11.65 3.34 -1.06
C GLN A 138 -11.12 2.42 0.05
N TRP A 139 -11.61 2.53 1.29
CA TRP A 139 -11.26 1.59 2.34
C TRP A 139 -12.21 0.38 2.43
N GLU A 140 -13.47 0.54 2.06
CA GLU A 140 -14.50 -0.51 2.05
C GLU A 140 -14.40 -1.42 0.82
N GLY A 141 -14.12 -0.83 -0.35
CA GLY A 141 -13.73 -1.54 -1.58
C GLY A 141 -12.43 -2.33 -1.41
N PHE A 142 -11.60 -1.90 -0.45
CA PHE A 142 -10.42 -2.60 0.03
C PHE A 142 -10.64 -3.19 1.44
N SER A 143 -11.83 -3.75 1.72
CA SER A 143 -12.13 -4.47 2.98
C SER A 143 -10.98 -5.38 3.42
N LEU A 144 -10.33 -6.01 2.45
CA LEU A 144 -9.21 -6.90 2.60
C LEU A 144 -7.91 -6.22 3.07
N LYS A 145 -7.56 -5.02 2.56
CA LYS A 145 -6.41 -4.24 3.06
C LYS A 145 -6.64 -3.81 4.49
N ARG A 146 -7.86 -3.34 4.76
CA ARG A 146 -8.31 -2.89 6.08
C ARG A 146 -8.23 -4.01 7.12
N ASP A 147 -8.75 -5.18 6.79
CA ASP A 147 -8.76 -6.34 7.69
C ASP A 147 -7.35 -6.90 7.91
N LEU A 148 -6.50 -6.91 6.88
CA LEU A 148 -5.09 -7.29 6.99
C LEU A 148 -4.29 -6.33 7.88
N LEU A 149 -4.47 -5.02 7.70
CA LEU A 149 -3.81 -4.02 8.53
C LEU A 149 -4.31 -4.06 9.97
N TRP A 150 -5.60 -4.29 10.20
CA TRP A 150 -6.14 -4.54 11.53
C TRP A 150 -5.46 -5.74 12.19
N ARG A 151 -5.40 -6.90 11.52
CA ARG A 151 -4.71 -8.08 12.08
C ARG A 151 -3.23 -7.83 12.35
N LEU A 152 -2.59 -7.03 11.50
CA LEU A 152 -1.19 -6.65 11.66
C LEU A 152 -0.95 -5.70 12.84
N GLU A 153 -1.89 -4.79 13.09
CA GLU A 153 -1.80 -3.74 14.13
C GLU A 153 -2.44 -4.14 15.46
N GLY A 154 -3.31 -5.15 15.48
CA GLY A 154 -4.01 -5.66 16.67
C GLY A 154 -5.28 -4.90 17.03
N GLU A 155 -5.47 -3.69 16.49
CA GLU A 155 -6.63 -2.83 16.77
C GLU A 155 -7.26 -2.34 15.46
N PRO A 156 -8.60 -2.18 15.40
CA PRO A 156 -9.24 -1.61 14.22
C PRO A 156 -8.77 -0.14 14.12
N PRO A 157 -8.23 0.30 12.98
CA PRO A 157 -7.86 1.69 12.84
C PRO A 157 -9.11 2.57 13.05
N LEU A 158 -8.99 3.58 13.92
CA LEU A 158 -10.07 4.54 14.17
C LEU A 158 -10.22 5.44 12.94
N TRP A 159 -11.05 5.00 11.98
CA TRP A 159 -11.41 5.79 10.79
C TRP A 159 -12.51 6.81 11.06
N ALA A 160 -12.98 6.90 12.30
CA ALA A 160 -13.93 7.90 12.74
C ALA A 160 -13.18 9.19 13.07
N PHE A 161 -13.08 10.07 12.08
CA PHE A 161 -12.66 11.45 12.27
C PHE A 161 -13.70 12.38 11.65
N THR A 162 -13.93 13.50 12.32
CA THR A 162 -14.92 14.51 11.96
C THR A 162 -14.29 15.59 11.06
N PRO A 163 -15.10 16.43 10.40
CA PRO A 163 -14.60 17.63 9.75
C PRO A 163 -13.79 18.53 10.69
N GLN A 164 -14.16 18.56 11.97
CA GLN A 164 -13.45 19.32 12.99
C GLN A 164 -12.06 18.73 13.27
N ASP A 165 -11.93 17.40 13.34
CA ASP A 165 -10.63 16.74 13.49
C ASP A 165 -9.68 17.05 12.32
N VAL A 166 -10.20 17.06 11.09
CA VAL A 166 -9.42 17.42 9.90
C VAL A 166 -9.04 18.90 9.91
N SER A 167 -9.95 19.77 10.32
CA SER A 167 -9.69 21.21 10.43
C SER A 167 -8.64 21.52 11.50
N GLN A 168 -8.71 20.87 12.66
CA GLN A 168 -7.71 20.96 13.72
C GLN A 168 -6.36 20.38 13.27
N TYR A 169 -6.37 19.24 12.58
CA TYR A 169 -5.17 18.65 12.03
C TYR A 169 -4.48 19.59 11.03
N VAL A 170 -5.22 20.18 10.10
CA VAL A 170 -4.68 21.15 9.15
C VAL A 170 -4.17 22.41 9.86
N GLY A 171 -4.96 22.97 10.77
CA GLY A 171 -4.59 24.13 11.57
C GLY A 171 -3.37 23.89 12.46
N ARG A 172 -3.05 22.64 12.80
CA ARG A 172 -1.89 22.29 13.61
C ARG A 172 -0.66 21.93 12.78
N TYR A 173 -0.82 21.11 11.75
CA TYR A 173 0.29 20.45 11.06
C TYR A 173 0.60 21.02 9.67
N LEU A 174 -0.36 21.67 9.01
CA LEU A 174 -0.14 22.34 7.72
C LEU A 174 0.10 23.85 7.92
N GLN A 175 0.97 24.20 8.86
CA GLN A 175 1.46 25.56 9.03
C GLN A 175 2.71 25.80 8.17
N PRO A 176 2.92 27.00 7.61
CA PRO A 176 4.04 27.28 6.71
C PRO A 176 5.40 26.87 7.29
N GLU A 177 5.59 27.04 8.59
CA GLU A 177 6.83 26.72 9.33
C GLU A 177 7.02 25.21 9.55
N SER A 178 5.93 24.44 9.49
CA SER A 178 5.93 22.97 9.66
C SER A 178 6.10 22.23 8.33
N LEU A 179 6.00 22.94 7.20
CA LEU A 179 6.13 22.38 5.87
C LEU A 179 7.60 22.20 5.48
N VAL A 180 7.86 21.10 4.80
CA VAL A 180 9.14 20.75 4.20
C VAL A 180 8.92 20.55 2.70
N VAL A 181 9.54 21.40 1.88
CA VAL A 181 9.60 21.23 0.43
C VAL A 181 10.78 20.34 0.12
N VAL A 182 10.51 19.18 -0.45
CA VAL A 182 11.49 18.14 -0.68
C VAL A 182 11.70 18.00 -2.19
N VAL A 183 12.94 18.19 -2.65
CA VAL A 183 13.31 18.11 -4.07
C VAL A 183 14.36 17.04 -4.31
N MET A 184 13.96 16.00 -5.05
CA MET A 184 14.85 14.93 -5.50
C MET A 184 15.31 15.20 -6.93
N GLY A 185 16.51 15.77 -7.03
CA GLY A 185 17.17 16.11 -8.29
C GLY A 185 18.03 17.37 -8.17
N SER A 186 18.96 17.55 -9.13
CA SER A 186 19.81 18.73 -9.18
C SER A 186 19.01 19.97 -9.59
N LEU A 187 19.07 21.02 -8.76
CA LEU A 187 18.49 22.34 -9.02
C LEU A 187 19.58 23.41 -9.08
N PRO A 188 19.55 24.29 -10.11
CA PRO A 188 20.35 25.51 -10.12
C PRO A 188 20.02 26.43 -8.93
N LEU A 189 21.02 27.18 -8.46
CA LEU A 189 20.88 28.13 -7.34
C LEU A 189 19.72 29.12 -7.55
N ARG A 190 19.50 29.58 -8.78
CA ARG A 190 18.38 30.49 -9.12
C ARG A 190 17.02 29.86 -8.81
N GLN A 191 16.82 28.58 -9.17
CA GLN A 191 15.57 27.87 -8.90
C GLN A 191 15.39 27.61 -7.40
N LYS A 192 16.48 27.25 -6.67
CA LYS A 192 16.44 27.12 -5.21
C LYS A 192 15.93 28.40 -4.53
N ARG A 193 16.52 29.56 -4.90
CA ARG A 193 16.09 30.88 -4.41
C ARG A 193 14.63 31.18 -4.74
N ALA A 194 14.19 30.86 -5.96
CA ALA A 194 12.81 31.07 -6.36
C ALA A 194 11.83 30.22 -5.53
N LEU A 195 12.14 28.94 -5.30
CA LEU A 195 11.34 28.07 -4.43
C LEU A 195 11.28 28.60 -2.99
N GLN A 196 12.42 29.06 -2.45
CA GLN A 196 12.48 29.70 -1.15
C GLN A 196 11.66 30.98 -1.06
N GLN A 197 11.44 31.69 -2.16
CA GLN A 197 10.62 32.91 -2.17
C GLN A 197 9.12 32.60 -2.19
N LYS A 198 8.69 31.47 -2.76
CA LYS A 198 7.28 31.07 -2.82
C LYS A 198 6.68 30.94 -1.42
N ARG A 199 5.48 31.48 -1.25
CA ARG A 199 4.75 31.45 0.01
C ARG A 199 3.65 30.39 -0.05
N PHE A 200 3.66 29.48 0.92
CA PHE A 200 2.50 28.64 1.17
C PHE A 200 1.42 29.45 1.86
N HIS A 201 0.18 29.31 1.40
CA HIS A 201 -0.98 29.94 2.02
C HIS A 201 -1.75 28.81 2.71
N PRO A 202 -1.93 28.87 4.04
CA PRO A 202 -2.67 27.85 4.76
C PRO A 202 -4.07 27.65 4.17
N PRO A 203 -4.60 26.43 4.20
CA PRO A 203 -5.95 26.18 3.73
C PRO A 203 -6.93 27.02 4.56
N VAL A 204 -7.84 27.70 3.89
CA VAL A 204 -8.92 28.43 4.54
C VAL A 204 -10.20 27.62 4.33
N ALA A 205 -11.09 27.62 5.33
CA ALA A 205 -12.43 27.06 5.15
C ALA A 205 -13.05 27.66 3.89
N SER A 206 -13.22 26.83 2.86
CA SER A 206 -13.78 27.28 1.59
C SER A 206 -15.24 27.63 1.83
N ALA A 207 -15.57 28.92 1.83
CA ALA A 207 -16.95 29.40 1.73
C ALA A 207 -17.55 29.18 0.33
N ARG A 208 -16.77 28.62 -0.62
CA ARG A 208 -17.32 28.18 -1.90
C ARG A 208 -18.01 26.83 -1.68
N ALA A 209 -19.26 26.91 -1.23
CA ALA A 209 -20.23 25.90 -1.62
C ALA A 209 -20.25 25.93 -3.14
N SER A 210 -19.75 24.87 -3.78
CA SER A 210 -20.05 24.67 -5.19
C SER A 210 -21.58 24.60 -5.26
N GLU A 211 -22.24 25.63 -5.82
CA GLU A 211 -23.63 25.58 -6.27
C GLU A 211 -23.71 24.55 -7.40
N ARG A 212 -23.69 23.29 -7.02
CA ARG A 212 -24.01 22.18 -7.89
C ARG A 212 -25.08 21.43 -7.16
N ARG A 213 -26.26 21.38 -7.78
CA ARG A 213 -27.34 20.49 -7.37
C ARG A 213 -26.74 19.15 -6.99
N GLU A 214 -27.10 18.67 -5.81
CA GLU A 214 -27.06 17.26 -5.48
C GLU A 214 -27.95 16.54 -6.50
N GLU A 215 -27.47 16.36 -7.72
CA GLU A 215 -27.83 15.14 -8.40
C GLU A 215 -27.27 14.04 -7.51
N GLU A 216 -28.15 13.16 -7.05
CA GLU A 216 -27.77 11.82 -6.62
C GLU A 216 -27.03 11.20 -7.80
N VAL A 217 -25.75 11.51 -7.91
CA VAL A 217 -24.82 10.75 -8.69
C VAL A 217 -24.82 9.43 -7.94
N PHE A 218 -25.67 8.51 -8.42
CA PHE A 218 -25.40 7.09 -8.33
C PHE A 218 -24.04 6.92 -8.98
N LEU A 219 -23.00 7.13 -8.18
CA LEU A 219 -21.66 6.68 -8.44
C LEU A 219 -21.82 5.17 -8.51
N VAL A 220 -22.16 4.68 -9.71
CA VAL A 220 -21.91 3.31 -10.12
C VAL A 220 -20.48 3.09 -9.69
N ASP A 221 -20.25 2.18 -8.74
CA ASP A 221 -18.93 1.84 -8.25
C ASP A 221 -18.07 1.42 -9.45
N SER A 222 -17.44 2.41 -10.08
CA SER A 222 -16.60 2.28 -11.27
C SER A 222 -15.13 2.22 -10.87
N CYS A 223 -14.86 1.92 -9.59
CA CYS A 223 -13.70 1.11 -9.26
C CYS A 223 -13.96 -0.30 -9.81
N GLN A 224 -13.78 -0.45 -11.12
CA GLN A 224 -13.31 -1.70 -11.69
C GLN A 224 -11.95 -2.00 -11.06
N GLU A 225 -11.96 -2.53 -9.84
CA GLU A 225 -10.88 -3.40 -9.46
C GLU A 225 -10.98 -4.63 -10.36
N ASN A 226 -10.10 -4.64 -11.35
CA ASN A 226 -9.72 -5.88 -11.99
C ASN A 226 -9.07 -6.79 -10.93
N LEU A 227 -9.92 -7.55 -10.23
CA LEU A 227 -9.64 -8.65 -9.30
C LEU A 227 -9.28 -9.98 -10.02
N TRP A 228 -8.95 -9.92 -11.31
CA TRP A 228 -8.86 -11.10 -12.18
C TRP A 228 -7.37 -11.33 -12.47
N ALA A 229 -6.66 -12.37 -12.02
CA ALA A 229 -7.05 -13.69 -11.56
C ALA A 229 -6.02 -14.28 -10.56
N TYR A 230 -6.20 -14.01 -9.26
CA TYR A 230 -5.36 -14.47 -8.11
C TYR A 230 -4.07 -13.68 -7.77
N PRO A 231 -4.15 -12.38 -7.44
CA PRO A 231 -3.14 -11.75 -6.59
C PRO A 231 -3.36 -12.14 -5.11
N ALA A 232 -2.29 -12.50 -4.43
CA ALA A 232 -2.21 -12.58 -2.98
C ALA A 232 -2.00 -11.18 -2.38
N TYR A 233 -2.62 -10.90 -1.25
CA TYR A 233 -2.32 -9.70 -0.48
C TYR A 233 -1.55 -10.10 0.75
N VAL A 234 -0.58 -9.26 1.12
CA VAL A 234 0.33 -9.50 2.22
C VAL A 234 0.46 -8.22 3.03
N ALA A 235 0.42 -8.34 4.36
CA ALA A 235 0.64 -7.21 5.27
C ALA A 235 1.58 -7.64 6.38
N LEU A 236 2.85 -7.21 6.36
CA LEU A 236 3.87 -7.71 7.27
C LEU A 236 4.62 -6.61 8.00
N TRP A 237 5.13 -6.94 9.19
CA TRP A 237 6.12 -6.19 9.93
C TRP A 237 7.49 -6.79 9.66
N LEU A 238 8.41 -5.99 9.12
CA LEU A 238 9.83 -6.30 9.11
C LEU A 238 10.48 -5.65 10.33
N ARG A 239 11.22 -6.44 11.10
CA ARG A 239 12.20 -5.86 12.02
C ARG A 239 13.33 -5.24 11.21
N THR A 240 13.75 -4.04 11.59
CA THR A 240 14.82 -3.29 10.96
C THR A 240 15.87 -2.89 12.01
N PRO A 241 17.12 -2.60 11.60
CA PRO A 241 18.08 -1.94 12.48
C PRO A 241 17.54 -0.63 13.08
N ARG A 242 18.10 -0.23 14.23
CA ARG A 242 17.73 1.04 14.90
C ARG A 242 18.41 2.25 14.27
N ASP A 243 19.65 2.10 13.83
CA ASP A 243 20.37 3.16 13.12
C ASP A 243 19.69 3.43 11.77
N TRP A 244 19.49 4.71 11.43
CA TRP A 244 18.75 5.09 10.24
C TRP A 244 19.47 4.71 8.93
N GLY A 245 20.80 4.85 8.89
CA GLY A 245 21.60 4.48 7.72
C GLY A 245 21.54 2.96 7.47
N GLU A 246 21.67 2.17 8.53
CA GLU A 246 21.48 0.72 8.49
C GLU A 246 20.04 0.33 8.12
N ARG A 247 19.05 1.04 8.68
CA ARG A 247 17.62 0.79 8.46
C ARG A 247 17.21 1.01 7.02
N ILE A 248 17.67 2.10 6.40
CA ILE A 248 17.42 2.34 4.99
C ILE A 248 18.15 1.30 4.15
N ALA A 249 19.42 0.98 4.45
CA ALA A 249 20.17 -0.02 3.70
C ALA A 249 19.45 -1.38 3.71
N PHE A 250 18.88 -1.76 4.86
CA PHE A 250 18.03 -2.95 5.03
C PHE A 250 16.80 -2.92 4.14
N VAL A 251 15.96 -1.89 4.26
CA VAL A 251 14.70 -1.81 3.50
C VAL A 251 14.98 -1.72 2.00
N ALA A 252 15.99 -0.94 1.59
CA ALA A 252 16.45 -0.82 0.22
C ALA A 252 16.81 -2.18 -0.40
N ALA A 253 17.69 -2.92 0.27
CA ALA A 253 18.14 -4.22 -0.20
C ALA A 253 16.97 -5.23 -0.27
N PHE A 254 16.06 -5.18 0.72
CA PHE A 254 14.85 -6.01 0.75
C PHE A 254 13.90 -5.71 -0.40
N LEU A 255 13.53 -4.45 -0.60
CA LEU A 255 12.62 -4.05 -1.67
C LEU A 255 13.20 -4.39 -3.04
N GLU A 256 14.49 -4.18 -3.25
CA GLU A 256 15.15 -4.49 -4.52
C GLU A 256 15.19 -6.00 -4.79
N ARG A 257 15.58 -6.80 -3.80
CA ARG A 257 15.62 -8.25 -3.94
C ARG A 257 14.23 -8.81 -4.21
N TRP A 258 13.24 -8.35 -3.46
CA TRP A 258 11.85 -8.74 -3.66
C TRP A 258 11.35 -8.36 -5.05
N HIS A 259 11.63 -7.14 -5.51
CA HIS A 259 11.25 -6.68 -6.85
C HIS A 259 11.89 -7.52 -7.96
N ARG A 260 13.14 -7.96 -7.79
CA ARG A 260 13.83 -8.79 -8.78
C ARG A 260 13.31 -10.21 -8.86
N GLN A 261 13.02 -10.83 -7.71
CA GLN A 261 12.58 -12.22 -7.68
C GLN A 261 11.10 -12.36 -8.00
N ALA A 262 10.28 -11.43 -7.50
CA ALA A 262 8.84 -11.47 -7.68
C ALA A 262 8.25 -10.06 -7.47
N PRO A 263 8.18 -9.25 -8.52
CA PRO A 263 7.76 -7.85 -8.41
C PRO A 263 6.33 -7.76 -7.86
N PRO A 264 6.09 -6.94 -6.82
CA PRO A 264 4.73 -6.68 -6.37
C PRO A 264 3.96 -5.93 -7.45
N LEU A 265 2.67 -6.25 -7.58
CA LEU A 265 1.74 -5.53 -8.46
C LEU A 265 1.47 -4.12 -7.94
N ALA A 266 1.39 -3.98 -6.62
CA ALA A 266 1.34 -2.72 -5.89
C ALA A 266 1.90 -2.94 -4.49
N TRP A 267 2.52 -1.94 -3.89
CA TRP A 267 2.96 -2.01 -2.50
C TRP A 267 2.97 -0.63 -1.86
N GLU A 268 2.85 -0.63 -0.54
CA GLU A 268 2.92 0.53 0.31
C GLU A 268 3.78 0.17 1.53
N GLY A 269 4.78 0.98 1.81
CA GLY A 269 5.68 0.75 2.93
C GLY A 269 5.81 1.96 3.82
N THR A 270 6.10 1.71 5.08
CA THR A 270 6.27 2.79 6.05
C THR A 270 7.13 2.38 7.23
N PHE A 271 8.05 3.24 7.62
CA PHE A 271 8.77 3.09 8.87
C PHE A 271 7.83 3.28 10.06
N TYR A 272 7.98 2.44 11.09
CA TYR A 272 7.18 2.52 12.30
C TYR A 272 8.09 2.36 13.52
N GLY A 273 7.98 3.30 14.46
CA GLY A 273 8.82 3.33 15.64
C GLY A 273 10.34 3.30 15.32
N PRO A 274 11.16 2.86 16.28
CA PRO A 274 12.61 2.88 16.13
C PRO A 274 13.17 1.73 15.28
N ASP A 275 12.43 0.61 15.11
CA ASP A 275 13.01 -0.63 14.60
C ASP A 275 12.06 -1.47 13.73
N ARG A 276 10.98 -0.90 13.19
CA ARG A 276 10.03 -1.67 12.36
C ARG A 276 9.75 -1.01 11.02
N TYR A 277 9.47 -1.82 10.02
CA TYR A 277 8.96 -1.37 8.74
C TYR A 277 7.70 -2.15 8.41
N ARG A 278 6.60 -1.42 8.21
CA ARG A 278 5.32 -1.98 7.79
C ARG A 278 5.33 -2.08 6.28
N LEU A 279 4.93 -3.21 5.75
CA LEU A 279 4.74 -3.41 4.32
C LEU A 279 3.34 -3.96 4.07
N PHE A 280 2.58 -3.29 3.22
CA PHE A 280 1.38 -3.83 2.59
C PHE A 280 1.64 -4.03 1.10
N ALA A 281 1.23 -5.17 0.55
CA ALA A 281 1.55 -5.52 -0.82
C ALA A 281 0.47 -6.35 -1.49
N ARG A 282 0.22 -6.06 -2.76
CA ARG A 282 -0.44 -6.95 -3.71
C ARG A 282 0.64 -7.68 -4.49
N VAL A 283 0.67 -9.00 -4.39
CA VAL A 283 1.69 -9.88 -4.98
C VAL A 283 1.05 -10.99 -5.80
N GLU A 284 1.82 -11.61 -6.68
CA GLU A 284 1.44 -12.89 -7.27
C GLU A 284 1.89 -14.07 -6.38
N GLY A 285 1.48 -15.29 -6.72
CA GLY A 285 1.85 -16.51 -5.96
C GLY A 285 3.37 -16.68 -5.77
N ARG A 286 4.18 -16.31 -6.78
CA ARG A 286 5.65 -16.31 -6.67
C ARG A 286 6.15 -15.31 -5.63
N GLY A 287 5.56 -14.11 -5.57
CA GLY A 287 5.91 -13.08 -4.59
C GLY A 287 5.57 -13.49 -3.19
N TYR A 288 4.45 -14.17 -3.02
CA TYR A 288 4.11 -14.77 -1.74
C TYR A 288 5.07 -15.88 -1.32
N ALA A 289 5.37 -16.83 -2.21
CA ALA A 289 6.30 -17.92 -1.94
C ALA A 289 7.69 -17.39 -1.56
N PHE A 290 8.18 -16.38 -2.28
CA PHE A 290 9.42 -15.69 -1.93
C PHE A 290 9.37 -15.13 -0.50
N LEU A 291 8.36 -14.34 -0.15
CA LEU A 291 8.24 -13.77 1.20
C LEU A 291 8.14 -14.85 2.30
N ARG A 292 7.54 -16.01 2.00
CA ARG A 292 7.54 -17.17 2.90
C ARG A 292 8.94 -17.76 3.08
N THR A 293 9.72 -17.89 2.02
CA THR A 293 11.11 -18.39 2.15
C THR A 293 11.96 -17.47 3.01
N LEU A 294 11.72 -16.15 2.97
CA LEU A 294 12.46 -15.22 3.80
C LEU A 294 12.21 -15.42 5.31
N ARG A 295 11.04 -15.92 5.74
CA ARG A 295 10.78 -16.23 7.17
C ARG A 295 11.78 -17.25 7.76
N ALA A 296 12.40 -18.07 6.91
CA ALA A 296 13.31 -19.12 7.31
C ALA A 296 14.80 -18.73 7.18
N LEU A 297 15.12 -17.54 6.66
CA LEU A 297 16.51 -17.12 6.47
C LEU A 297 17.15 -16.76 7.82
N GLN A 298 18.25 -17.44 8.13
CA GLN A 298 19.10 -17.06 9.26
C GLN A 298 19.98 -15.86 8.87
N PRO A 299 20.27 -14.93 9.77
CA PRO A 299 21.03 -13.71 9.47
C PRO A 299 22.44 -13.91 8.90
N ARG A 300 23.02 -15.13 8.96
CA ARG A 300 24.46 -15.39 8.80
C ARG A 300 24.87 -16.15 7.54
N ASP A 301 23.97 -16.41 6.60
CA ASP A 301 24.34 -17.12 5.37
C ASP A 301 25.22 -16.21 4.48
N SER A 302 26.49 -16.58 4.28
CA SER A 302 27.47 -15.76 3.56
C SER A 302 27.11 -15.52 2.10
N ALA A 303 26.51 -16.52 1.44
CA ALA A 303 25.96 -16.40 0.07
C ALA A 303 24.78 -15.41 0.01
N GLU A 304 23.99 -15.34 1.08
CA GLU A 304 22.89 -14.38 1.20
C GLU A 304 23.44 -12.96 1.35
N ILE A 305 24.47 -12.73 2.18
CA ILE A 305 25.07 -11.40 2.42
C ILE A 305 25.53 -10.74 1.12
N ALA A 306 26.23 -11.47 0.24
CA ALA A 306 26.67 -10.95 -1.05
C ALA A 306 25.47 -10.58 -1.96
N SER A 307 24.41 -11.40 -1.96
CA SER A 307 23.18 -11.09 -2.69
C SER A 307 22.49 -9.82 -2.15
N TRP A 308 22.49 -9.61 -0.84
CA TRP A 308 21.90 -8.43 -0.21
C TRP A 308 22.71 -7.16 -0.51
N GLN A 309 24.04 -7.25 -0.50
CA GLN A 309 24.91 -6.14 -0.92
C GLN A 309 24.66 -5.74 -2.38
N ALA A 310 24.57 -6.72 -3.29
CA ALA A 310 24.28 -6.47 -4.70
C ALA A 310 22.90 -5.82 -4.88
N ALA A 311 21.89 -6.29 -4.14
CA ALA A 311 20.56 -5.68 -4.13
C ALA A 311 20.61 -4.24 -3.59
N TYR A 312 21.37 -3.97 -2.53
CA TYR A 312 21.56 -2.62 -2.02
C TYR A 312 22.16 -1.68 -3.08
N SER A 313 23.27 -2.06 -3.72
CA SER A 313 23.91 -1.24 -4.76
C SER A 313 22.97 -0.93 -5.94
N LEU A 314 22.17 -1.90 -6.36
CA LEU A 314 21.17 -1.72 -7.42
C LEU A 314 20.03 -0.81 -6.99
N PHE A 315 19.54 -0.96 -5.75
CA PHE A 315 18.53 -0.06 -5.20
C PHE A 315 19.04 1.38 -5.22
N ARG A 316 20.27 1.64 -4.78
CA ARG A 316 20.85 3.00 -4.81
C ARG A 316 20.73 3.58 -6.22
N ALA A 317 21.18 2.84 -7.24
CA ALA A 317 21.08 3.24 -8.65
C ALA A 317 19.63 3.52 -9.10
N ARG A 318 18.66 2.70 -8.66
CA ARG A 318 17.24 2.89 -8.97
C ARG A 318 16.62 4.06 -8.24
N LEU A 319 16.94 4.29 -6.97
CA LEU A 319 16.49 5.46 -6.23
C LEU A 319 17.00 6.75 -6.90
N TYR A 320 18.24 6.74 -7.40
CA TYR A 320 18.78 7.84 -8.21
C TYR A 320 18.01 8.07 -9.52
N THR A 321 17.40 7.03 -10.08
CA THR A 321 16.75 7.10 -11.39
C THR A 321 15.23 7.34 -11.31
N TYR A 322 14.58 6.81 -10.28
CA TYR A 322 13.11 6.81 -10.08
C TYR A 322 12.74 7.08 -8.60
N PRO A 323 13.12 8.25 -8.04
CA PRO A 323 12.92 8.54 -6.62
C PRO A 323 11.44 8.53 -6.22
N GLU A 324 10.53 8.85 -7.13
CA GLU A 324 9.09 8.87 -6.86
C GLU A 324 8.49 7.50 -6.51
N ARG A 325 9.21 6.41 -6.78
CA ARG A 325 8.77 5.04 -6.48
C ARG A 325 9.05 4.63 -5.03
N TYR A 326 9.82 5.43 -4.29
CA TYR A 326 10.26 5.11 -2.93
C TYR A 326 10.09 6.31 -1.97
N PRO A 327 8.90 6.96 -1.95
CA PRO A 327 8.69 8.16 -1.14
C PRO A 327 8.85 7.91 0.36
N ASP A 328 8.57 6.69 0.83
CA ASP A 328 8.76 6.25 2.21
C ASP A 328 10.22 6.30 2.65
N VAL A 329 11.17 6.14 1.74
CA VAL A 329 12.61 6.20 2.06
C VAL A 329 13.05 7.64 2.26
N TRP A 330 12.75 8.54 1.32
CA TRP A 330 13.32 9.90 1.34
C TRP A 330 12.39 10.99 1.90
N ILE A 331 11.07 10.81 1.93
CA ILE A 331 10.19 11.77 2.61
C ILE A 331 10.25 11.53 4.11
N ALA A 332 10.20 10.27 4.56
CA ALA A 332 10.26 9.97 5.99
C ALA A 332 11.55 10.47 6.63
N GLY A 333 12.72 10.28 6.02
CA GLY A 333 13.96 10.82 6.57
C GLY A 333 14.02 12.34 6.56
N ALA A 334 13.50 13.02 5.52
CA ALA A 334 13.42 14.48 5.48
C ALA A 334 12.54 15.01 6.65
N LEU A 335 11.44 14.32 6.92
CA LEU A 335 10.54 14.60 8.05
C LEU A 335 11.09 14.16 9.41
N ARG A 336 12.19 13.43 9.47
CA ARG A 336 12.91 13.16 10.73
C ARG A 336 14.07 14.13 10.93
N GLY A 337 14.58 14.70 9.85
CA GLY A 337 15.84 15.46 9.85
C GLY A 337 17.05 14.53 9.81
N ASP A 338 16.82 13.23 9.61
CA ASP A 338 17.87 12.23 9.49
C ASP A 338 18.56 12.37 8.12
N SER A 339 19.84 11.98 8.05
CA SER A 339 20.55 11.94 6.77
C SER A 339 19.98 10.85 5.87
N LEU A 340 19.56 11.23 4.67
CA LEU A 340 19.13 10.30 3.62
C LEU A 340 20.24 9.96 2.63
N ALA A 341 21.48 10.32 2.95
CA ALA A 341 22.64 9.84 2.24
C ALA A 341 22.69 8.32 2.38
N LEU A 342 22.28 7.61 1.33
CA LEU A 342 22.47 6.16 1.27
C LEU A 342 23.98 5.88 1.39
N PRO A 343 24.42 5.14 2.43
CA PRO A 343 25.80 4.69 2.55
C PRO A 343 26.39 4.20 1.22
N ASP A 344 27.66 4.51 0.95
CA ASP A 344 28.25 4.09 -0.33
C ASP A 344 28.28 2.58 -0.52
N THR A 345 28.43 1.90 0.59
CA THR A 345 28.41 0.46 0.75
C THR A 345 27.49 0.08 1.90
N VAL A 346 27.11 -1.19 1.99
CA VAL A 346 26.36 -1.68 3.16
C VAL A 346 27.17 -1.40 4.44
N PRO A 347 26.58 -0.81 5.49
CA PRO A 347 27.28 -0.53 6.74
C PRO A 347 28.01 -1.77 7.28
N GLY A 348 29.28 -1.63 7.68
CA GLY A 348 30.11 -2.76 8.12
C GLY A 348 29.52 -3.51 9.32
N SER A 349 28.85 -2.80 10.21
CA SER A 349 28.11 -3.34 11.35
C SER A 349 26.95 -4.27 10.95
N LEU A 350 26.30 -4.02 9.80
CA LEU A 350 25.28 -4.91 9.23
C LEU A 350 25.92 -6.16 8.61
N LEU A 351 27.09 -6.02 7.98
CA LEU A 351 27.83 -7.14 7.42
C LEU A 351 28.31 -8.12 8.50
N GLN A 352 28.72 -7.60 9.66
CA GLN A 352 29.18 -8.41 10.79
C GLN A 352 28.03 -9.11 11.53
N ARG A 353 26.92 -8.39 11.78
CA ARG A 353 25.78 -8.93 12.53
C ARG A 353 24.84 -9.77 11.68
N GLY A 354 24.90 -9.61 10.36
CA GLY A 354 23.92 -10.16 9.44
C GLY A 354 22.68 -9.26 9.31
N TRP A 355 21.85 -9.55 8.30
CA TRP A 355 20.61 -8.80 8.09
C TRP A 355 19.56 -9.28 9.10
N PRO A 356 18.99 -8.41 9.95
CA PRO A 356 17.99 -8.81 10.94
C PRO A 356 16.63 -9.04 10.28
N PHE A 357 16.49 -10.13 9.52
CA PHE A 357 15.22 -10.47 8.90
C PHE A 357 14.30 -11.14 9.91
N GLN A 358 13.23 -10.46 10.29
CA GLN A 358 12.13 -11.06 11.04
C GLN A 358 10.83 -10.49 10.51
N ALA A 359 10.04 -11.34 9.83
CA ALA A 359 8.75 -10.96 9.25
C ALA A 359 7.58 -11.53 10.07
N GLN A 360 6.86 -10.63 10.75
CA GLN A 360 5.58 -10.96 11.40
C GLN A 360 4.43 -10.57 10.48
N GLY A 361 3.33 -11.31 10.52
CA GLY A 361 2.16 -10.98 9.72
C GLY A 361 2.19 -11.35 8.24
N LEU A 362 3.07 -12.27 7.82
CA LEU A 362 2.88 -12.87 6.52
C LEU A 362 1.61 -13.73 6.51
N TRP A 363 0.55 -13.20 5.91
CA TRP A 363 -0.72 -13.87 5.73
C TRP A 363 -1.18 -13.65 4.29
N LEU A 364 -1.56 -14.73 3.62
CA LEU A 364 -2.31 -14.63 2.37
C LEU A 364 -3.79 -14.45 2.72
N TYR A 365 -4.54 -13.64 1.98
CA TYR A 365 -6.00 -13.56 2.21
C TYR A 365 -6.67 -14.94 2.17
N ASN A 366 -6.33 -15.79 1.18
CA ASN A 366 -6.81 -17.16 1.14
C ASN A 366 -6.42 -17.93 2.40
N GLU A 367 -5.21 -17.73 2.93
CA GLU A 367 -4.79 -18.33 4.20
C GLU A 367 -5.55 -17.77 5.41
N LEU A 368 -6.03 -16.52 5.39
CA LEU A 368 -6.85 -15.96 6.48
C LEU A 368 -8.30 -16.42 6.41
N VAL A 369 -8.85 -16.55 5.21
CA VAL A 369 -10.15 -17.20 5.02
C VAL A 369 -10.08 -18.71 5.33
N LEU A 370 -8.89 -19.31 5.21
CA LEU A 370 -8.56 -20.64 5.73
C LEU A 370 -8.33 -20.64 7.26
N ALA A 371 -7.73 -19.59 7.83
CA ALA A 371 -7.40 -19.53 9.26
C ALA A 371 -8.60 -19.18 10.15
N ASP A 372 -9.57 -18.39 9.65
CA ASP A 372 -10.88 -18.23 10.31
C ASP A 372 -11.72 -19.52 10.29
N THR A 373 -11.18 -20.60 9.69
CA THR A 373 -11.72 -21.97 9.75
C THR A 373 -10.88 -22.92 10.60
N LEU A 374 -9.80 -22.43 11.26
CA LEU A 374 -8.97 -23.17 12.21
C LEU A 374 -9.42 -22.87 13.66
N LEU A 375 -10.64 -23.26 14.02
CA LEU A 375 -10.83 -23.80 15.36
C LEU A 375 -10.39 -25.26 15.28
N GLU A 376 -9.64 -25.76 16.27
CA GLU A 376 -9.26 -27.17 16.31
C GLU A 376 -10.50 -28.02 16.01
N PRO A 377 -10.41 -28.96 15.05
CA PRO A 377 -11.54 -29.82 14.75
C PRO A 377 -11.91 -30.54 16.05
N ARG A 378 -13.18 -30.47 16.45
CA ARG A 378 -13.74 -31.55 17.27
C ARG A 378 -13.87 -32.73 16.33
N TRP A 379 -12.87 -33.62 16.37
CA TRP A 379 -12.92 -34.88 15.66
C TRP A 379 -14.07 -35.68 16.27
N PHE A 380 -15.24 -35.66 15.63
CA PHE A 380 -16.22 -36.70 15.85
C PHE A 380 -15.64 -37.95 15.19
N ALA A 381 -15.22 -38.90 16.03
CA ALA A 381 -14.87 -40.23 15.59
C ALA A 381 -16.16 -40.95 15.17
N ASP A 382 -16.66 -40.64 13.97
CA ASP A 382 -17.62 -41.53 13.33
C ASP A 382 -16.83 -42.65 12.65
N SER A 383 -16.80 -43.76 13.38
CA SER A 383 -16.56 -45.09 12.87
C SER A 383 -17.63 -45.46 11.83
N ASP A 384 -17.13 -46.07 10.76
CA ASP A 384 -17.84 -47.00 9.88
C ASP A 384 -18.69 -46.48 8.70
N THR A 385 -18.39 -47.14 7.57
CA THR A 385 -19.13 -47.23 6.29
C THR A 385 -19.01 -46.08 5.28
N LEU A 386 -17.81 -45.91 4.70
CA LEU A 386 -17.72 -45.41 3.32
C LEU A 386 -16.65 -46.21 2.55
N SER A 387 -17.06 -47.35 2.01
CA SER A 387 -16.25 -48.22 1.16
C SER A 387 -16.76 -48.17 -0.27
N GLN A 388 -16.16 -47.30 -1.10
CA GLN A 388 -16.10 -47.41 -2.57
C GLN A 388 -15.19 -46.31 -3.15
N PRO A 389 -14.49 -46.55 -4.28
CA PRO A 389 -13.76 -45.50 -4.99
C PRO A 389 -14.78 -44.57 -5.67
N VAL A 390 -14.88 -43.33 -5.20
CA VAL A 390 -15.84 -42.35 -5.73
C VAL A 390 -15.18 -41.57 -6.87
N SER A 391 -15.82 -41.59 -8.04
CA SER A 391 -15.54 -40.67 -9.16
C SER A 391 -15.43 -39.23 -8.65
N PRO A 392 -14.55 -38.38 -9.21
CA PRO A 392 -14.41 -37.00 -8.73
C PRO A 392 -15.78 -36.29 -8.69
N PRO A 393 -16.18 -35.74 -7.53
CA PRO A 393 -17.42 -34.96 -7.45
C PRO A 393 -17.41 -33.82 -8.46
N ASP A 394 -18.40 -33.78 -9.35
CA ASP A 394 -18.61 -32.68 -10.27
C ASP A 394 -20.10 -32.37 -10.38
N GLU A 395 -20.57 -31.45 -9.53
CA GLU A 395 -21.99 -31.20 -9.35
C GLU A 395 -22.28 -29.69 -9.40
N LEU A 396 -23.17 -29.28 -10.30
CA LEU A 396 -23.68 -27.91 -10.41
C LEU A 396 -25.08 -27.84 -9.79
N VAL A 397 -25.24 -27.00 -8.77
CA VAL A 397 -26.52 -26.81 -8.07
C VAL A 397 -27.01 -25.38 -8.26
N VAL A 398 -28.29 -25.23 -8.57
CA VAL A 398 -28.97 -23.93 -8.66
C VAL A 398 -29.92 -23.80 -7.49
N GLY A 399 -29.52 -23.07 -6.44
CA GLY A 399 -30.31 -22.94 -5.22
C GLY A 399 -29.50 -23.24 -3.96
N GLU A 400 -30.11 -23.94 -3.02
CA GLU A 400 -29.45 -24.33 -1.76
C GLU A 400 -28.56 -25.56 -1.98
N PRO A 401 -27.25 -25.47 -1.69
CA PRO A 401 -26.34 -26.60 -1.89
C PRO A 401 -26.58 -27.74 -0.88
N PRO A 402 -26.47 -29.02 -1.32
CA PRO A 402 -26.64 -30.19 -0.45
C PRO A 402 -25.39 -30.43 0.42
N LEU A 403 -25.17 -29.58 1.43
CA LEU A 403 -23.93 -29.52 2.21
C LEU A 403 -23.53 -30.85 2.86
N ALA A 404 -24.48 -31.64 3.39
CA ALA A 404 -24.19 -32.93 4.02
C ALA A 404 -23.65 -33.98 3.02
N ALA A 405 -24.22 -34.01 1.81
CA ALA A 405 -23.79 -34.91 0.74
C ALA A 405 -22.39 -34.50 0.22
N TRP A 406 -22.20 -33.21 -0.04
CA TRP A 406 -20.90 -32.64 -0.42
C TRP A 406 -19.83 -32.91 0.61
N ALA A 407 -20.12 -32.75 1.90
CA ALA A 407 -19.16 -33.01 2.96
C ALA A 407 -18.71 -34.46 3.02
N SER A 408 -19.64 -35.40 2.82
CA SER A 408 -19.34 -36.84 2.79
C SER A 408 -18.46 -37.20 1.59
N ALA A 409 -18.79 -36.66 0.41
CA ALA A 409 -17.98 -36.83 -0.79
C ALA A 409 -16.57 -36.23 -0.64
N LEU A 410 -16.46 -35.02 -0.10
CA LEU A 410 -15.20 -34.32 0.11
C LEU A 410 -14.28 -35.01 1.11
N ARG A 411 -14.83 -35.48 2.25
CA ARG A 411 -14.05 -36.21 3.27
C ARG A 411 -13.48 -37.50 2.70
N LEU A 412 -14.29 -38.26 1.96
CA LEU A 412 -13.84 -39.49 1.32
C LEU A 412 -12.79 -39.20 0.23
N TYR A 413 -13.05 -38.20 -0.62
CA TYR A 413 -12.15 -37.82 -1.70
C TYR A 413 -10.78 -37.37 -1.20
N TRP A 414 -10.74 -36.55 -0.15
CA TRP A 414 -9.50 -36.09 0.47
C TRP A 414 -8.72 -37.21 1.17
N ARG A 415 -9.42 -38.14 1.84
CA ARG A 415 -8.79 -39.28 2.54
C ARG A 415 -7.99 -40.18 1.60
N VAL A 416 -8.35 -40.25 0.32
CA VAL A 416 -7.63 -41.02 -0.71
C VAL A 416 -6.41 -40.25 -1.27
N GLY A 417 -6.15 -39.04 -0.77
CA GLY A 417 -5.00 -38.19 -1.13
C GLY A 417 -5.15 -37.44 -2.46
N CYS A 418 -6.37 -37.29 -2.96
CA CYS A 418 -6.65 -36.53 -4.18
C CYS A 418 -6.38 -35.03 -4.00
N PRO A 419 -6.16 -34.28 -5.10
CA PRO A 419 -5.99 -32.83 -5.02
C PRO A 419 -7.25 -32.14 -4.47
N PRO A 420 -7.12 -30.89 -3.97
CA PRO A 420 -8.24 -30.16 -3.41
C PRO A 420 -9.33 -29.89 -4.44
N CYS A 421 -10.58 -30.06 -4.03
CA CYS A 421 -11.74 -29.72 -4.82
C CYS A 421 -11.99 -28.20 -4.85
N GLU A 422 -12.75 -27.75 -5.83
CA GLU A 422 -13.12 -26.37 -6.06
C GLU A 422 -14.61 -26.15 -5.81
N LEU A 423 -14.94 -25.22 -4.93
CA LEU A 423 -16.26 -24.66 -4.75
C LEU A 423 -16.37 -23.40 -5.60
N ILE A 424 -17.05 -23.50 -6.74
CA ILE A 424 -17.10 -22.49 -7.79
C ILE A 424 -18.45 -21.77 -7.75
N GLY A 425 -18.44 -20.46 -7.57
CA GLY A 425 -19.62 -19.61 -7.81
C GLY A 425 -19.52 -18.88 -9.13
N TYR A 426 -20.67 -18.59 -9.73
CA TYR A 426 -20.73 -17.88 -11.01
C TYR A 426 -21.27 -16.48 -10.83
N VAL A 427 -20.70 -15.51 -11.56
CA VAL A 427 -21.15 -14.11 -11.53
C VAL A 427 -21.21 -13.50 -12.92
N ARG A 428 -22.28 -12.76 -13.16
CA ARG A 428 -22.52 -12.03 -14.42
C ARG A 428 -21.75 -10.71 -14.50
N LYS A 429 -21.60 -10.03 -13.35
CA LYS A 429 -21.01 -8.69 -13.25
C LYS A 429 -19.96 -8.66 -12.13
N ALA A 430 -18.84 -7.95 -12.37
CA ALA A 430 -17.75 -7.80 -11.40
C ALA A 430 -18.20 -7.36 -9.99
N PRO A 431 -19.17 -6.43 -9.81
CA PRO A 431 -19.61 -6.00 -8.48
C PRO A 431 -20.26 -7.11 -7.64
N ARG A 432 -20.80 -8.17 -8.25
CA ARG A 432 -21.42 -9.30 -7.53
C ARG A 432 -20.42 -10.35 -7.05
N ARG A 433 -19.15 -10.24 -7.45
CA ARG A 433 -18.07 -11.19 -7.12
C ARG A 433 -17.80 -11.26 -5.62
N THR A 434 -17.76 -10.12 -4.94
CA THR A 434 -17.50 -10.07 -3.48
C THR A 434 -18.61 -10.74 -2.69
N ALA A 435 -19.87 -10.39 -2.96
CA ALA A 435 -21.02 -11.04 -2.31
C ALA A 435 -21.04 -12.55 -2.57
N LYS A 436 -20.70 -12.99 -3.80
CA LYS A 436 -20.60 -14.41 -4.12
C LYS A 436 -19.46 -15.08 -3.36
N LEU A 437 -18.26 -14.49 -3.31
CA LEU A 437 -17.14 -15.00 -2.52
C LEU A 437 -17.49 -15.14 -1.05
N THR A 438 -18.10 -14.12 -0.43
CA THR A 438 -18.57 -14.16 0.95
C THR A 438 -19.56 -15.30 1.17
N TYR A 439 -20.48 -15.51 0.25
CA TYR A 439 -21.43 -16.62 0.30
C TYR A 439 -20.74 -17.99 0.20
N LEU A 440 -19.84 -18.19 -0.77
CA LEU A 440 -19.10 -19.44 -0.93
C LEU A 440 -18.21 -19.74 0.29
N HIS A 441 -17.60 -18.72 0.88
CA HIS A 441 -16.81 -18.88 2.10
C HIS A 441 -17.68 -19.21 3.32
N ARG A 442 -18.93 -18.72 3.38
CA ARG A 442 -19.91 -19.16 4.38
C ARG A 442 -20.24 -20.65 4.22
N LEU A 443 -20.49 -21.11 2.99
CA LEU A 443 -20.75 -22.53 2.71
C LEU A 443 -19.53 -23.39 3.08
N ARG A 444 -18.33 -22.98 2.66
CA ARG A 444 -17.07 -23.65 3.03
C ARG A 444 -16.91 -23.71 4.56
N ARG A 445 -17.22 -22.64 5.29
CA ARG A 445 -17.19 -22.62 6.75
C ARG A 445 -18.19 -23.62 7.35
N GLN A 446 -19.40 -23.70 6.82
CA GLN A 446 -20.39 -24.70 7.25
C GLN A 446 -19.88 -26.12 7.00
N LEU A 447 -19.34 -26.42 5.80
CA LEU A 447 -18.75 -27.73 5.47
C LEU A 447 -17.63 -28.13 6.45
N ILE A 448 -16.78 -27.18 6.85
CA ILE A 448 -15.67 -27.45 7.77
C ILE A 448 -16.18 -27.60 9.21
N GLN A 449 -16.93 -26.61 9.72
CA GLN A 449 -17.29 -26.52 11.14
C GLN A 449 -18.43 -27.46 11.52
N GLN A 450 -19.44 -27.62 10.65
CA GLN A 450 -20.61 -28.43 10.94
C GLN A 450 -20.44 -29.88 10.47
N TYR A 451 -19.69 -30.11 9.39
CA TYR A 451 -19.59 -31.43 8.75
C TYR A 451 -18.16 -32.02 8.73
N GLY A 452 -17.17 -31.34 9.33
CA GLY A 452 -15.83 -31.88 9.52
C GLY A 452 -15.01 -32.07 8.23
N VAL A 453 -15.28 -31.31 7.17
CA VAL A 453 -14.43 -31.33 5.96
C VAL A 453 -13.06 -30.70 6.27
N PRO A 454 -11.93 -31.34 5.94
CA PRO A 454 -10.61 -30.75 6.11
C PRO A 454 -10.49 -29.42 5.35
N PRO A 455 -9.96 -28.34 5.96
CA PRO A 455 -9.84 -27.04 5.30
C PRO A 455 -9.09 -27.10 3.97
N GLU A 456 -8.07 -27.94 3.88
CA GLU A 456 -7.20 -28.11 2.71
C GLU A 456 -7.91 -28.81 1.56
N ALA A 457 -8.96 -29.60 1.83
CA ALA A 457 -9.67 -30.39 0.84
C ALA A 457 -10.53 -29.56 -0.13
N LEU A 458 -10.80 -28.29 0.22
CA LEU A 458 -11.74 -27.45 -0.52
C LEU A 458 -11.24 -26.01 -0.69
N ARG A 459 -11.11 -25.59 -1.95
CA ARG A 459 -10.78 -24.24 -2.38
C ARG A 459 -12.01 -23.52 -2.91
N VAL A 460 -12.00 -22.18 -2.91
CA VAL A 460 -13.13 -21.36 -3.35
C VAL A 460 -12.75 -20.56 -4.59
N TYR A 461 -13.64 -20.55 -5.58
CA TYR A 461 -13.45 -19.90 -6.87
C TYR A 461 -14.70 -19.11 -7.24
N VAL A 462 -14.51 -18.00 -7.97
CA VAL A 462 -15.61 -17.34 -8.66
C VAL A 462 -15.25 -17.17 -10.13
N GLN A 463 -16.13 -17.62 -11.01
CA GLN A 463 -15.96 -17.58 -12.45
C GLN A 463 -16.95 -16.61 -13.10
N PRO A 464 -16.53 -15.85 -14.13
CA PRO A 464 -17.44 -15.07 -14.97
C PRO A 464 -18.31 -16.03 -15.80
N THR A 465 -19.55 -15.64 -16.10
CA THR A 465 -20.49 -16.46 -16.87
C THR A 465 -21.42 -15.63 -17.76
N SER A 466 -22.14 -16.31 -18.65
CA SER A 466 -23.15 -15.73 -19.55
C SER A 466 -24.32 -15.09 -18.77
N PRO A 467 -24.98 -14.04 -19.30
CA PRO A 467 -26.19 -13.45 -18.70
C PRO A 467 -27.31 -14.44 -18.41
N ASP A 468 -27.38 -15.53 -19.18
CA ASP A 468 -28.41 -16.56 -19.07
C ASP A 468 -28.11 -17.61 -17.98
N PHE A 469 -26.92 -17.55 -17.37
CA PHE A 469 -26.51 -18.51 -16.36
C PHE A 469 -27.08 -18.14 -14.98
N PRO A 470 -27.57 -19.11 -14.18
CA PRO A 470 -28.23 -18.81 -12.92
C PRO A 470 -27.31 -18.16 -11.87
N ASP A 471 -27.72 -17.03 -11.29
CA ASP A 471 -26.92 -16.30 -10.27
C ASP A 471 -26.68 -17.10 -8.98
N LYS A 472 -27.63 -17.98 -8.63
CA LYS A 472 -27.56 -18.83 -7.44
C LYS A 472 -26.74 -20.10 -7.70
N ALA A 473 -26.23 -20.31 -8.90
CA ALA A 473 -25.45 -21.48 -9.23
C ALA A 473 -24.17 -21.59 -8.39
N VAL A 474 -23.91 -22.78 -7.86
CA VAL A 474 -22.65 -23.16 -7.21
C VAL A 474 -22.28 -24.55 -7.73
N ARG A 475 -21.02 -24.72 -8.10
CA ARG A 475 -20.48 -26.00 -8.54
C ARG A 475 -19.44 -26.52 -7.57
N LEU A 476 -19.54 -27.77 -7.17
CA LEU A 476 -18.45 -28.50 -6.54
C LEU A 476 -17.73 -29.27 -7.64
N ARG A 477 -16.44 -29.04 -7.82
CA ARG A 477 -15.63 -29.72 -8.85
C ARG A 477 -14.35 -30.27 -8.26
N CYS A 478 -14.14 -31.56 -8.38
CA CYS A 478 -12.93 -32.26 -7.97
C CYS A 478 -12.17 -32.77 -9.20
N TYR A 479 -10.86 -32.95 -9.09
CA TYR A 479 -10.00 -33.34 -10.20
C TYR A 479 -9.28 -34.65 -9.92
N THR A 480 -9.40 -35.62 -10.82
CA THR A 480 -8.55 -36.83 -10.75
C THR A 480 -7.08 -36.45 -10.68
N ARG A 481 -6.29 -37.30 -10.03
CA ARG A 481 -4.83 -37.19 -10.03
C ARG A 481 -4.26 -37.27 -11.44
#